data_AF-M5VXF6-F1
#
_entry.id   AF-M5VXF6-F1
#
_cell.length_a   1.000
_cell.length_b   1.000
_cell.length_c   1.000
_cell.angle_alpha   90.00
_cell.angle_beta   90.00
_cell.angle_gamma   90.00
#
_symmetry.space_group_name_H-M   'P 1'
#
loop_
_entity.id
_entity.type
_entity.pdbx_description
1 polymer ?
#
loop_
_entity_poly.entity_id
_entity_poly.type
_entity_poly.pdbx_seq_one_letter_code
_entity_poly.pdbx_strand_id
1 'polypeptide(L)'
;MSTIKEILTRRPVMATIRVTVPAGAARPSQQLSPALGQYRLNMMAFCKDFNARTQKFKPDTPMAVTITAFKDNTFEFTVKSPSVSWYLKKATGVESGSSRPGHVVASKLSVRHVYEIAKVKQSDPYCQYMPLESICKSVIGTANSMGIKIVKDLD
;
A
#
# COMPACT_ATOMS: atom_id res chain seq x y z
N MET A 1 23.44 -1.10 -19.43
CA MET A 1 24.54 -1.89 -18.83
C MET A 1 24.54 -1.71 -17.32
N SER A 2 23.61 -2.38 -16.65
CA SER A 2 23.52 -2.48 -15.19
C SER A 2 23.38 -3.98 -14.90
N THR A 3 24.54 -4.63 -14.97
CA THR A 3 24.98 -5.75 -14.14
C THR A 3 24.10 -6.99 -14.01
N ILE A 4 24.39 -7.97 -14.88
CA ILE A 4 24.19 -9.42 -14.69
C ILE A 4 24.71 -9.91 -13.31
N LYS A 5 25.65 -9.17 -12.67
CA LYS A 5 26.11 -9.40 -11.29
C LYS A 5 25.01 -9.24 -10.22
N GLU A 6 24.06 -8.31 -10.37
CA GLU A 6 22.97 -8.13 -9.39
C GLU A 6 21.94 -9.26 -9.44
N ILE A 7 21.71 -9.83 -10.64
CA ILE A 7 20.79 -10.95 -10.85
C ILE A 7 21.35 -12.26 -10.25
N LEU A 8 22.68 -12.42 -10.20
CA LEU A 8 23.36 -13.63 -9.73
C LEU A 8 23.68 -13.65 -8.24
N THR A 9 23.71 -12.51 -7.55
CA THR A 9 23.80 -12.48 -6.09
C THR A 9 22.43 -12.76 -5.48
N ARG A 10 22.06 -14.04 -5.33
CA ARG A 10 20.97 -14.45 -4.42
C ARG A 10 21.41 -14.11 -2.99
N ARG A 11 21.25 -12.85 -2.58
CA ARG A 11 21.49 -12.43 -1.20
C ARG A 11 20.57 -13.28 -0.32
N PRO A 12 21.11 -14.07 0.63
CA PRO A 12 20.31 -14.95 1.44
C PRO A 12 19.36 -14.10 2.30
N VAL A 13 18.07 -14.21 2.00
CA VAL A 13 17.00 -13.53 2.73
C VAL A 13 16.89 -14.17 4.12
N MET A 14 16.94 -13.36 5.16
CA MET A 14 16.65 -13.80 6.53
C MET A 14 15.16 -13.83 6.80
N ALA A 15 14.50 -12.70 6.50
CA ALA A 15 13.10 -12.50 6.83
C ALA A 15 12.48 -11.45 5.90
N THR A 16 11.16 -11.56 5.71
CA THR A 16 10.34 -10.54 5.06
C THR A 16 9.35 -10.01 6.07
N ILE A 17 9.41 -8.71 6.34
CA ILE A 17 8.61 -8.02 7.35
C ILE A 17 7.61 -7.14 6.62
N ARG A 18 6.34 -7.17 7.03
CA ARG A 18 5.28 -6.31 6.49
C ARG A 18 4.81 -5.37 7.59
N VAL A 19 4.97 -4.07 7.39
CA VAL A 19 4.57 -3.04 8.34
C VAL A 19 3.71 -2.00 7.65
N THR A 20 2.74 -1.43 8.36
CA THR A 20 1.96 -0.28 7.88
C THR A 20 2.45 0.96 8.58
N VAL A 21 2.85 1.97 7.82
CA VAL A 21 3.42 3.23 8.33
C VAL A 21 2.70 4.40 7.67
N PRO A 22 2.27 5.43 8.43
CA PRO A 22 1.70 6.64 7.87
C PRO A 22 2.74 7.41 7.04
N ALA A 23 2.33 7.90 5.88
CA ALA A 23 3.17 8.69 4.97
C ALA A 23 3.67 9.98 5.64
N GLY A 24 4.94 10.31 5.41
CA GLY A 24 5.58 11.53 5.94
C GLY A 24 5.80 11.57 7.45
N ALA A 25 5.35 10.55 8.20
CA ALA A 25 5.45 10.47 9.65
C ALA A 25 6.23 9.22 10.12
N ALA A 26 7.20 8.74 9.35
CA ALA A 26 8.07 7.66 9.84
C ALA A 26 8.97 8.19 10.96
N ARG A 27 8.65 7.73 12.17
CA ARG A 27 9.45 7.87 13.38
C ARG A 27 9.72 6.47 13.94
N PRO A 28 10.78 6.26 14.73
CA PRO A 28 10.97 5.02 15.45
C PRO A 28 9.83 4.84 16.47
N SER A 29 8.72 4.29 16.01
CA SER A 29 7.50 4.08 16.78
C SER A 29 7.45 2.67 17.34
N GLN A 30 6.54 2.44 18.28
CA GLN A 30 6.31 1.16 18.94
C GLN A 30 6.04 0.00 17.96
N GLN A 31 5.54 0.29 16.75
CA GLN A 31 5.29 -0.72 15.70
C GLN A 31 6.55 -1.05 14.90
N LEU A 32 7.42 -0.07 14.69
CA LEU A 32 8.62 -0.21 13.85
C LEU A 32 9.80 -0.80 14.63
N SER A 33 9.93 -0.44 15.90
CA SER A 33 11.07 -0.81 16.75
C SER A 33 11.19 -2.33 16.98
N PRO A 34 10.12 -3.09 17.31
CA PRO A 34 10.21 -4.53 17.49
C PRO A 34 10.46 -5.26 16.17
N ALA A 35 9.76 -4.84 15.12
CA ALA A 35 9.76 -5.49 13.83
C ALA A 35 11.15 -5.50 13.17
N LEU A 36 11.92 -4.42 13.35
CA LEU A 36 13.21 -4.27 12.70
C LEU A 36 14.40 -4.36 13.66
N GLY A 37 14.20 -4.08 14.96
CA GLY A 37 15.22 -4.23 15.98
C GLY A 37 15.65 -5.68 16.17
N GLN A 38 14.73 -6.65 16.00
CA GLN A 38 15.05 -8.09 16.06
C GLN A 38 16.12 -8.50 15.03
N TYR A 39 16.17 -7.81 13.90
CA TYR A 39 17.08 -8.11 12.79
C TYR A 39 18.28 -7.15 12.71
N ARG A 40 18.48 -6.31 13.75
CA ARG A 40 19.60 -5.35 13.83
C ARG A 40 19.72 -4.41 12.62
N LEU A 41 18.59 -4.06 12.00
CA LEU A 41 18.55 -3.18 10.84
C LEU A 41 18.67 -1.70 11.25
N ASN A 42 19.17 -0.85 10.34
CA ASN A 42 19.33 0.58 10.61
C ASN A 42 18.02 1.36 10.47
N MET A 43 17.44 1.77 11.61
CA MET A 43 16.10 2.36 11.67
C MET A 43 16.03 3.78 11.15
N MET A 44 17.09 4.54 11.43
CA MET A 44 17.14 5.95 11.08
C MET A 44 17.31 6.13 9.57
N ALA A 45 18.11 5.26 8.96
CA ALA A 45 18.24 5.19 7.50
C ALA A 45 16.89 4.86 6.84
N PHE A 46 16.15 3.87 7.37
CA PHE A 46 14.82 3.55 6.88
C PHE A 46 13.84 4.72 7.00
N CYS A 47 13.75 5.37 8.16
CA CYS A 47 12.81 6.48 8.37
C CYS A 47 13.10 7.65 7.41
N LYS A 48 14.38 7.95 7.15
CA LYS A 48 14.79 9.01 6.22
C LYS A 48 14.44 8.67 4.77
N ASP A 49 14.79 7.48 4.29
CA ASP A 49 14.49 7.06 2.91
C ASP A 49 12.97 6.90 2.71
N PHE A 50 12.25 6.37 3.70
CA PHE A 50 10.79 6.28 3.65
C PHE A 50 10.13 7.66 3.56
N ASN A 51 10.53 8.64 4.38
CA ASN A 51 9.97 9.99 4.31
C ASN A 51 10.27 10.67 2.96
N ALA A 52 11.47 10.45 2.40
CA ALA A 52 11.83 10.97 1.08
C ALA A 52 10.96 10.37 -0.05
N ARG A 53 10.73 9.05 -0.02
CA ARG A 53 9.87 8.37 -1.01
C ARG A 53 8.39 8.69 -0.85
N THR A 54 7.94 8.94 0.38
CA THR A 54 6.53 9.20 0.69
C THR A 54 6.12 10.66 0.63
N GLN A 55 7.06 11.59 0.39
CA GLN A 55 6.79 13.02 0.30
C GLN A 55 5.76 13.42 -0.77
N LYS A 56 5.58 12.58 -1.81
CA LYS A 56 4.59 12.81 -2.88
C LYS A 56 3.16 12.47 -2.46
N PHE A 57 2.98 11.69 -1.40
CA PHE A 57 1.67 11.26 -0.94
C PHE A 57 1.15 12.21 0.14
N LYS A 58 -0.16 12.28 0.29
CA LYS A 58 -0.78 13.08 1.36
C LYS A 58 -0.26 12.59 2.72
N PRO A 59 0.12 13.50 3.62
CA PRO A 59 0.58 13.11 4.95
C PRO A 59 -0.52 12.32 5.68
N ASP A 60 -0.12 11.41 6.56
CA ASP A 60 -1.00 10.54 7.35
C ASP A 60 -1.77 9.46 6.55
N THR A 61 -1.38 9.24 5.30
CA THR A 61 -1.90 8.13 4.51
C THR A 61 -1.22 6.82 4.93
N PRO A 62 -1.95 5.76 5.34
CA PRO A 62 -1.33 4.49 5.73
C PRO A 62 -0.76 3.79 4.51
N MET A 63 0.57 3.68 4.45
CA MET A 63 1.29 3.00 3.38
C MET A 63 1.80 1.65 3.86
N ALA A 64 1.61 0.63 3.04
CA ALA A 64 2.11 -0.71 3.33
C ALA A 64 3.55 -0.84 2.83
N VAL A 65 4.46 -1.20 3.72
CA VAL A 65 5.88 -1.39 3.41
C VAL A 65 6.24 -2.85 3.59
N THR A 66 6.88 -3.42 2.57
CA THR A 66 7.48 -4.75 2.66
C THR A 66 8.99 -4.56 2.75
N ILE A 67 9.58 -5.02 3.85
CA ILE A 67 11.02 -4.90 4.14
C ILE A 67 11.61 -6.30 4.05
N THR A 68 12.60 -6.46 3.18
CA THR A 68 13.36 -7.69 3.02
C THR A 68 14.68 -7.51 3.76
N ALA A 69 14.89 -8.32 4.81
CA ALA A 69 16.12 -8.33 5.59
C ALA A 69 17.06 -9.41 5.05
N PHE A 70 18.33 -9.06 4.85
CA PHE A 70 19.37 -9.98 4.38
C PHE A 70 20.34 -10.35 5.52
N LYS A 71 21.08 -11.46 5.37
CA LYS A 71 22.02 -11.96 6.39
C LYS A 71 23.22 -11.06 6.69
N ASP A 72 23.51 -10.11 5.82
CA ASP A 72 24.58 -9.13 5.95
C ASP A 72 24.12 -7.85 6.72
N ASN A 73 22.96 -7.90 7.39
CA ASN A 73 22.32 -6.78 8.07
C ASN A 73 21.92 -5.63 7.12
N THR A 74 21.91 -5.87 5.81
CA THR A 74 21.33 -4.93 4.85
C THR A 74 19.83 -5.17 4.71
N PHE A 75 19.11 -4.14 4.28
CA PHE A 75 17.68 -4.23 4.00
C PHE A 75 17.35 -3.55 2.68
N GLU A 76 16.38 -4.14 2.00
CA GLU A 76 15.67 -3.50 0.89
C GLU A 76 14.22 -3.35 1.27
N PHE A 77 13.59 -2.25 0.90
CA PHE A 77 12.17 -2.07 1.15
C PHE A 77 11.44 -1.58 -0.08
N THR A 78 10.25 -2.13 -0.27
CA THR A 78 9.31 -1.71 -1.28
C THR A 78 8.13 -1.03 -0.60
N VAL A 79 7.93 0.25 -0.93
CA VAL A 79 6.75 1.00 -0.52
C VAL A 79 5.65 0.71 -1.52
N LYS A 80 4.52 0.18 -1.03
CA LYS A 80 3.30 0.02 -1.83
C LYS A 80 2.40 1.21 -1.59
N SER A 81 1.59 1.54 -2.60
CA SER A 81 0.52 2.49 -2.41
C SER A 81 -0.47 2.02 -1.32
N PRO A 82 -1.24 2.96 -0.76
CA PRO A 82 -2.23 2.69 0.28
C PRO A 82 -3.25 1.61 -0.12
N SER A 83 -3.88 1.02 0.89
CA SER A 83 -4.91 0.01 0.64
C SER A 83 -6.08 0.60 -0.14
N VAL A 84 -6.66 -0.22 -1.03
CA VAL A 84 -7.85 0.16 -1.80
C VAL A 84 -9.00 0.53 -0.87
N SER A 85 -9.14 -0.18 0.26
CA SER A 85 -10.11 0.13 1.30
C SER A 85 -9.95 1.54 1.88
N TRP A 86 -8.72 2.03 2.05
CA TRP A 86 -8.47 3.38 2.52
C TRP A 86 -8.87 4.42 1.46
N TYR A 87 -8.52 4.18 0.20
CA TYR A 87 -8.94 5.05 -0.92
C TYR A 87 -10.46 5.13 -1.05
N LEU A 88 -11.14 3.99 -0.95
CA LEU A 88 -12.60 3.93 -0.99
C LEU A 88 -13.24 4.71 0.16
N LYS A 89 -12.75 4.53 1.40
CA LYS A 89 -13.22 5.30 2.56
C LYS A 89 -13.03 6.81 2.39
N LYS A 90 -11.87 7.22 1.87
CA LYS A 90 -11.61 8.64 1.61
C LYS A 90 -12.47 9.22 0.49
N ALA A 91 -12.77 8.44 -0.53
CA ALA A 91 -13.63 8.87 -1.63
C ALA A 91 -15.11 8.94 -1.23
N THR A 92 -15.57 8.10 -0.30
CA THR A 92 -16.97 8.12 0.18
C THR A 92 -17.19 8.90 1.46
N GLY A 93 -16.12 9.29 2.17
CA GLY A 93 -16.18 10.00 3.44
C GLY A 93 -16.59 9.14 4.64
N VAL A 94 -16.70 7.81 4.47
CA VAL A 94 -17.16 6.90 5.53
C VAL A 94 -15.98 6.37 6.35
N GLU A 95 -16.10 6.38 7.68
CA GLU A 95 -15.04 5.91 8.59
C GLU A 95 -14.95 4.37 8.67
N SER A 96 -16.09 3.69 8.68
CA SER A 96 -16.21 2.23 8.77
C SER A 96 -16.95 1.65 7.56
N GLY A 97 -16.57 0.43 7.14
CA GLY A 97 -17.35 -0.30 6.13
C GLY A 97 -18.71 -0.73 6.67
N SER A 98 -19.57 -1.27 5.80
CA SER A 98 -20.84 -1.86 6.21
C SER A 98 -20.62 -3.06 7.12
N SER A 99 -21.31 -3.13 8.26
CA SER A 99 -21.30 -4.29 9.16
C SER A 99 -21.94 -5.53 8.54
N ARG A 100 -22.80 -5.36 7.53
CA ARG A 100 -23.43 -6.44 6.75
C ARG A 100 -23.36 -6.13 5.25
N PRO A 101 -22.20 -6.38 4.61
CA PRO A 101 -22.04 -6.19 3.18
C PRO A 101 -23.10 -6.97 2.40
N GLY A 102 -23.72 -6.35 1.40
CA GLY A 102 -24.79 -6.95 0.59
C GLY A 102 -26.21 -6.69 1.09
N HIS A 103 -26.42 -6.52 2.40
CA HIS A 103 -27.72 -6.16 2.97
C HIS A 103 -27.83 -4.66 3.26
N VAL A 104 -26.76 -4.06 3.78
CA VAL A 104 -26.72 -2.63 4.10
C VAL A 104 -25.70 -1.96 3.20
N VAL A 105 -26.17 -1.01 2.39
CA VAL A 105 -25.30 -0.17 1.54
C VAL A 105 -24.78 0.99 2.39
N ALA A 106 -23.47 1.04 2.60
CA ALA A 106 -22.84 2.09 3.40
C ALA A 106 -22.71 3.42 2.63
N SER A 107 -22.39 3.34 1.33
CA SER A 107 -22.23 4.51 0.48
C SER A 107 -22.30 4.15 -1.00
N LYS A 108 -22.43 5.16 -1.86
CA LYS A 108 -22.36 5.04 -3.31
C LYS A 108 -21.10 5.70 -3.84
N LEU A 109 -20.50 5.12 -4.88
CA LEU A 109 -19.29 5.66 -5.53
C LEU A 109 -19.45 5.61 -7.05
N SER A 110 -19.05 6.67 -7.76
CA SER A 110 -19.05 6.67 -9.23
C SER A 110 -17.90 5.83 -9.80
N VAL A 111 -18.13 5.25 -10.99
CA VAL A 111 -17.10 4.56 -11.79
C VAL A 111 -15.87 5.45 -12.07
N ARG A 112 -16.04 6.78 -12.14
CA ARG A 112 -14.91 7.72 -12.34
C ARG A 112 -13.87 7.62 -11.22
N HIS A 113 -14.32 7.58 -9.98
CA HIS A 113 -13.45 7.43 -8.82
C HIS A 113 -12.75 6.06 -8.80
N VAL A 114 -13.44 4.99 -9.21
CA VAL A 114 -12.83 3.65 -9.35
C VAL A 114 -11.65 3.69 -10.33
N TYR A 115 -11.82 4.38 -11.45
CA TYR A 115 -10.80 4.50 -12.48
C TYR A 115 -9.58 5.31 -12.02
N GLU A 116 -9.81 6.41 -11.30
CA GLU A 116 -8.73 7.21 -10.70
C GLU A 116 -7.93 6.42 -9.67
N ILE A 117 -8.62 5.69 -8.78
CA ILE A 117 -7.98 4.82 -7.78
C ILE A 117 -7.18 3.72 -8.49
N ALA A 118 -7.74 3.13 -9.55
CA ALA A 118 -7.06 2.09 -10.33
C ALA A 118 -5.79 2.62 -11.02
N LYS A 119 -5.81 3.84 -11.59
CA LYS A 119 -4.63 4.48 -12.17
C LYS A 119 -3.52 4.71 -11.15
N VAL A 120 -3.87 5.24 -9.98
CA VAL A 120 -2.89 5.44 -8.90
C VAL A 120 -2.31 4.08 -8.47
N LYS A 121 -3.16 3.06 -8.31
CA LYS A 121 -2.75 1.71 -7.91
C LYS A 121 -1.88 1.02 -8.95
N GLN A 122 -2.08 1.31 -10.24
CA GLN A 122 -1.31 0.73 -11.35
C GLN A 122 0.17 1.11 -11.28
N SER A 123 0.51 2.25 -10.67
CA SER A 123 1.91 2.65 -10.47
C SER A 123 2.68 1.72 -9.51
N ASP A 124 1.99 0.85 -8.76
CA ASP A 124 2.64 -0.09 -7.85
C ASP A 124 3.38 -1.22 -8.57
N PRO A 125 4.51 -1.70 -8.01
CA PRO A 125 5.35 -2.73 -8.64
C PRO A 125 4.62 -4.02 -9.03
N TYR A 126 3.53 -4.37 -8.32
CA TYR A 126 2.74 -5.57 -8.60
C TYR A 126 1.61 -5.36 -9.62
N CYS A 127 1.17 -4.11 -9.80
CA CYS A 127 0.02 -3.77 -10.63
C CYS A 127 0.43 -3.21 -12.00
N GLN A 128 1.70 -2.82 -12.18
CA GLN A 128 2.22 -2.26 -13.45
C GLN A 128 2.00 -3.16 -14.67
N TYR A 129 2.06 -4.48 -14.49
CA TYR A 129 1.89 -5.45 -15.59
C TYR A 129 0.42 -5.85 -15.85
N MET A 130 -0.52 -5.38 -15.03
CA MET A 130 -1.93 -5.74 -15.17
C MET A 130 -2.67 -4.73 -16.05
N PRO A 131 -3.62 -5.19 -16.88
CA PRO A 131 -4.49 -4.27 -17.61
C PRO A 131 -5.37 -3.49 -16.63
N LEU A 132 -5.64 -2.23 -16.95
CA LEU A 132 -6.37 -1.32 -16.08
C LEU A 132 -7.77 -1.83 -15.75
N GLU A 133 -8.42 -2.55 -16.68
CA GLU A 133 -9.71 -3.19 -16.46
C GLU A 133 -9.68 -4.22 -15.32
N SER A 134 -8.62 -5.03 -15.23
CA SER A 134 -8.46 -6.02 -14.14
C SER A 134 -8.27 -5.34 -12.80
N ILE A 135 -7.54 -4.22 -12.77
CA ILE A 135 -7.36 -3.42 -11.55
C ILE A 135 -8.70 -2.82 -11.14
N CYS A 136 -9.46 -2.25 -12.08
CA CYS A 136 -10.81 -1.75 -11.83
C CYS A 136 -11.71 -2.85 -11.25
N LYS A 137 -11.74 -4.05 -11.84
CA LYS A 137 -12.52 -5.20 -11.32
C LYS A 137 -12.12 -5.56 -9.88
N SER A 138 -10.83 -5.53 -9.56
CA SER A 138 -10.34 -5.77 -8.20
C SER A 138 -10.81 -4.69 -7.21
N VAL A 139 -10.79 -3.42 -7.62
CA VAL A 139 -11.31 -2.31 -6.81
C VAL A 139 -12.81 -2.43 -6.59
N ILE A 140 -13.57 -2.79 -7.63
CA ILE A 140 -15.01 -3.05 -7.56
C ILE A 140 -15.31 -4.18 -6.58
N GLY A 141 -14.56 -5.28 -6.63
CA GLY A 141 -14.70 -6.39 -5.69
C GLY A 141 -14.48 -5.95 -4.24
N THR A 142 -13.46 -5.13 -4.00
CA THR A 142 -13.18 -4.57 -2.66
C THR A 142 -14.30 -3.66 -2.18
N ALA A 143 -14.86 -2.82 -3.06
CA ALA A 143 -15.99 -1.96 -2.75
C ALA A 143 -17.23 -2.78 -2.33
N ASN A 144 -17.53 -3.87 -3.07
CA ASN A 144 -18.63 -4.78 -2.75
C ASN A 144 -18.46 -5.43 -1.37
N SER A 145 -17.25 -5.90 -1.04
CA SER A 145 -16.93 -6.47 0.28
C SER A 145 -17.07 -5.45 1.42
N MET A 146 -17.00 -4.15 1.14
CA MET A 146 -17.21 -3.08 2.10
C MET A 146 -18.66 -2.57 2.15
N GLY A 147 -19.54 -3.07 1.29
CA GLY A 147 -20.92 -2.60 1.15
C GLY A 147 -21.03 -1.24 0.45
N ILE A 148 -20.06 -0.89 -0.39
CA ILE A 148 -20.08 0.33 -1.21
C ILE A 148 -20.63 -0.03 -2.59
N LYS A 149 -21.75 0.61 -2.98
CA LYS A 149 -22.39 0.36 -4.27
C LYS A 149 -21.81 1.26 -5.34
N ILE A 150 -21.34 0.68 -6.44
CA ILE A 150 -20.81 1.45 -7.56
C ILE A 150 -21.92 1.80 -8.54
N VAL A 151 -22.00 3.06 -8.92
CA VAL A 151 -23.00 3.61 -9.84
C VAL A 151 -22.29 4.26 -11.03
N LYS A 152 -22.89 4.23 -12.23
CA LYS A 152 -22.30 4.85 -13.43
C LYS A 152 -22.22 6.36 -13.26
N ASP A 153 -23.33 6.98 -12.87
CA ASP A 153 -23.42 8.41 -12.58
C ASP A 153 -24.03 8.62 -11.18
N LEU A 154 -23.51 9.61 -10.46
CA LEU A 154 -24.11 10.09 -9.21
C LEU A 154 -25.04 11.23 -9.60
N ASP A 155 -26.35 11.03 -9.44
CA ASP A 155 -27.35 12.10 -9.56
C ASP A 155 -27.18 13.16 -8.46
#